data_AF-A0A961GKP5-F1
#
_entry.id   AF-A0A961GKP5-F1
#
_cell.length_a   1.000
_cell.length_b   1.000
_cell.length_c   1.000
_cell.angle_alpha   90.00
_cell.angle_beta   90.00
_cell.angle_gamma   90.00
#
_symmetry.space_group_name_H-M   'P 1'
#
loop_
_entity.id
_entity.type
_entity.pdbx_description
1 polymer ?
#
loop_
_entity_poly.entity_id
_entity_poly.type
_entity_poly.pdbx_seq_one_letter_code
_entity_poly.pdbx_strand_id
1 'polypeptide(L)'
;MTSTETPQRLISDMRGVRYGEVLAVYQRDDGFEAEVYGTQLLNDCPQELWETLDPTAIAAELGAVFVKLNGPRYWMLDGLGTKVAVVDPVMRAFNGLDMRRIAVVHLGDDPVAVPYTERHVNRGAVFFFDAGSP
;
A
#
# COMPACT_ATOMS: atom_id res chain seq x y z
N MET A 1 20.34 -29.37 -2.15
CA MET A 1 19.84 -28.85 -0.86
C MET A 1 19.80 -27.35 -0.98
N THR A 2 18.65 -26.77 -1.25
CA THR A 2 18.46 -25.31 -1.19
C THR A 2 18.46 -24.93 0.28
N SER A 3 19.45 -24.16 0.72
CA SER A 3 19.50 -23.63 2.08
C SER A 3 18.34 -22.64 2.23
N THR A 4 17.35 -22.97 3.06
CA THR A 4 16.28 -22.03 3.41
C THR A 4 16.88 -21.04 4.40
N GLU A 5 17.44 -19.93 3.92
CA GLU A 5 17.92 -18.87 4.80
C GLU A 5 16.77 -18.36 5.68
N THR A 6 17.05 -18.19 6.98
CA THR A 6 16.08 -17.60 7.90
C THR A 6 15.77 -16.18 7.47
N PRO A 7 14.50 -15.76 7.39
CA PRO A 7 14.14 -14.41 7.00
C PRO A 7 14.80 -13.37 7.92
N GLN A 8 15.47 -12.37 7.35
CA GLN A 8 16.13 -11.31 8.10
C GLN A 8 15.19 -10.12 8.35
N ARG A 9 15.17 -9.61 9.57
CA ARG A 9 14.54 -8.32 9.90
C ARG A 9 15.44 -7.19 9.40
N LEU A 10 14.92 -6.38 8.50
CA LEU A 10 15.62 -5.24 7.90
C LEU A 10 15.23 -3.92 8.55
N ILE A 11 13.98 -3.83 9.05
CA ILE A 11 13.42 -2.64 9.67
C ILE A 11 12.68 -3.07 10.93
N SER A 12 12.91 -2.37 12.03
CA SER A 12 12.30 -2.59 13.35
C SER A 12 11.36 -1.44 13.71
N ASP A 13 10.73 -1.53 14.88
CA ASP A 13 9.96 -0.46 15.53
C ASP A 13 8.78 0.03 14.68
N MET A 14 8.16 -0.89 13.95
CA MET A 14 7.04 -0.60 13.05
C MET A 14 5.68 -0.65 13.74
N ARG A 15 5.59 -1.19 14.96
CA ARG A 15 4.31 -1.28 15.68
C ARG A 15 3.81 0.12 16.01
N GLY A 16 2.55 0.39 15.67
CA GLY A 16 1.95 1.70 15.89
C GLY A 16 2.47 2.80 14.95
N VAL A 17 3.32 2.46 13.95
CA VAL A 17 3.68 3.44 12.92
C VAL A 17 2.47 3.74 12.05
N ARG A 18 2.17 5.03 11.91
CA ARG A 18 1.03 5.53 11.15
C ARG A 18 1.36 5.59 9.65
N TYR A 19 0.42 5.19 8.82
CA TYR A 19 0.55 5.24 7.36
C TYR A 19 -0.79 5.49 6.67
N GLY A 20 -0.77 5.91 5.42
CA GLY A 20 -1.95 6.00 4.56
C GLY A 20 -1.66 5.45 3.17
N GLU A 21 -2.73 5.06 2.46
CA GLU A 21 -2.64 4.52 1.11
C GLU A 21 -3.68 5.17 0.17
N VAL A 22 -3.23 5.63 -0.99
CA VAL A 22 -4.06 6.09 -2.11
C VAL A 22 -4.07 4.98 -3.16
N LEU A 23 -5.24 4.39 -3.41
CA LEU A 23 -5.41 3.33 -4.39
C LEU A 23 -6.04 3.92 -5.64
N ALA A 24 -5.23 4.15 -6.68
CA ALA A 24 -5.70 4.62 -7.98
C ALA A 24 -6.06 3.42 -8.86
N VAL A 25 -7.34 3.30 -9.22
CA VAL A 25 -7.86 2.17 -9.98
C VAL A 25 -8.00 2.54 -11.45
N TYR A 26 -7.46 1.71 -12.32
CA TYR A 26 -7.48 1.88 -13.75
C TYR A 26 -8.15 0.70 -14.44
N GLN A 27 -8.80 1.00 -15.57
CA GLN A 27 -9.18 -0.02 -16.53
C GLN A 27 -7.99 -0.30 -17.46
N ARG A 28 -7.70 -1.58 -17.67
CA ARG A 28 -6.70 -2.13 -18.58
C ARG A 28 -7.39 -3.08 -19.56
N ASP A 29 -6.64 -3.57 -20.54
CA ASP A 29 -7.16 -4.51 -21.54
C ASP A 29 -7.57 -5.86 -20.91
N ASP A 30 -6.96 -6.24 -19.78
CA ASP A 30 -7.15 -7.50 -19.06
C ASP A 30 -7.94 -7.36 -17.74
N GLY A 31 -8.66 -6.24 -17.57
CA GLY A 31 -9.51 -5.97 -16.42
C GLY A 31 -9.09 -4.72 -15.66
N PHE A 32 -9.36 -4.69 -14.35
CA PHE A 32 -9.03 -3.55 -13.50
C PHE A 32 -7.75 -3.80 -12.70
N GLU A 33 -6.97 -2.74 -12.54
CA GLU A 33 -5.72 -2.74 -11.79
C GLU A 33 -5.67 -1.54 -10.84
N ALA A 34 -5.24 -1.74 -9.60
CA ALA A 34 -5.01 -0.66 -8.65
C ALA A 34 -3.51 -0.44 -8.42
N GLU A 35 -3.05 0.78 -8.69
CA GLU A 35 -1.75 1.25 -8.18
C GLU A 35 -1.92 1.76 -6.76
N VAL A 36 -1.14 1.20 -5.83
CA VAL A 36 -1.20 1.57 -4.41
C VAL A 36 -0.03 2.49 -4.10
N TYR A 37 -0.32 3.75 -3.83
CA TYR A 37 0.65 4.74 -3.32
C TYR A 37 0.56 4.79 -1.80
N GLY A 38 1.69 4.71 -1.11
CA GLY A 38 1.72 4.65 0.34
C GLY A 38 2.80 5.52 0.97
N THR A 39 2.56 5.96 2.20
CA THR A 39 3.50 6.80 2.98
C THR A 39 4.58 6.00 3.72
N GLN A 40 4.54 4.66 3.66
CA GLN A 40 5.37 3.80 4.50
C GLN A 40 6.86 4.10 4.29
N LEU A 41 7.56 4.37 5.40
CA LEU A 41 8.98 4.75 5.47
C LEU A 41 9.31 6.10 4.80
N LEU A 42 8.30 6.95 4.53
CA LEU A 42 8.48 8.30 3.99
C LEU A 42 8.00 9.37 4.98
N ASN A 43 6.81 9.19 5.54
CA ASN A 43 6.23 10.03 6.56
C ASN A 43 5.16 9.26 7.35
N ASP A 44 4.66 9.86 8.43
CA ASP A 44 3.65 9.30 9.34
C ASP A 44 2.20 9.60 8.91
N CYS A 45 2.00 9.95 7.63
CA CYS A 45 0.72 10.31 7.02
C CYS A 45 -0.02 11.50 7.67
N PRO A 46 0.62 12.67 7.92
CA PRO A 46 0.06 13.76 8.76
C PRO A 46 -1.44 14.01 8.54
N GLN A 47 -2.22 14.08 9.62
CA GLN A 47 -3.69 14.17 9.55
C GLN A 47 -4.15 15.36 8.70
N GLU A 48 -3.55 16.52 8.91
CA GLU A 48 -3.86 17.76 8.20
C GLU A 48 -3.66 17.65 6.69
N LEU A 49 -2.62 16.93 6.23
CA LEU A 49 -2.40 16.68 4.81
C LEU A 49 -3.34 15.60 4.28
N TRP A 50 -3.58 14.54 5.04
CA TRP A 50 -4.47 13.46 4.64
C TRP A 50 -5.92 13.95 4.43
N GLU A 51 -6.43 14.81 5.31
CA GLU A 51 -7.79 15.37 5.21
C GLU A 51 -7.98 16.29 4.00
N THR A 52 -6.89 16.76 3.40
CA THR A 52 -6.96 17.61 2.20
C THR A 52 -7.08 16.80 0.90
N LEU A 53 -6.94 15.48 0.96
CA LEU A 53 -7.01 14.64 -0.23
C LEU A 53 -8.44 14.52 -0.76
N ASP A 54 -8.63 14.87 -2.03
CA ASP A 54 -9.88 14.64 -2.76
C ASP A 54 -9.70 13.47 -3.74
N PRO A 55 -10.33 12.30 -3.50
CA PRO A 55 -10.18 11.14 -4.38
C PRO A 55 -10.70 11.41 -5.81
N THR A 56 -11.70 12.28 -5.98
CA THR A 56 -12.23 12.61 -7.31
C THR A 56 -11.22 13.45 -8.09
N ALA A 57 -10.64 14.46 -7.44
CA ALA A 57 -9.61 15.31 -8.05
C ALA A 57 -8.36 14.49 -8.40
N ILE A 58 -7.92 13.62 -7.49
CA ILE A 58 -6.77 12.73 -7.71
C ILE A 58 -7.06 11.76 -8.86
N ALA A 59 -8.26 11.17 -8.93
CA ALA A 59 -8.61 10.29 -10.04
C ALA A 59 -8.54 11.01 -11.39
N ALA A 60 -9.06 12.24 -11.46
CA ALA A 60 -9.00 13.07 -12.66
C ALA A 60 -7.56 13.42 -13.06
N GLU A 61 -6.71 13.80 -12.10
CA GLU A 61 -5.28 14.09 -12.35
C GLU A 61 -4.54 12.86 -12.90
N LEU A 62 -4.82 11.69 -12.32
CA LEU A 62 -4.14 10.45 -12.67
C LEU A 62 -4.71 9.75 -13.92
N GLY A 63 -5.86 10.19 -14.43
CA GLY A 63 -6.61 9.45 -15.45
C GLY A 63 -7.10 8.09 -14.94
N ALA A 64 -7.34 7.97 -13.63
CA ALA A 64 -7.87 6.77 -12.99
C ALA A 64 -9.41 6.74 -13.10
N VAL A 65 -10.00 5.55 -13.11
CA VAL A 65 -11.46 5.37 -13.10
C VAL A 65 -12.04 5.86 -11.77
N PHE A 66 -11.37 5.54 -10.67
CA PHE A 66 -11.64 6.12 -9.35
C PHE A 66 -10.42 5.95 -8.44
N VAL A 67 -10.44 6.66 -7.32
CA VAL A 67 -9.44 6.53 -6.26
C VAL A 67 -10.13 6.16 -4.95
N LYS A 68 -9.52 5.23 -4.22
CA LYS A 68 -9.91 4.90 -2.85
C LYS A 68 -8.83 5.36 -1.87
N LEU A 69 -9.22 6.21 -0.93
CA LEU A 69 -8.39 6.59 0.20
C LEU A 69 -8.51 5.54 1.30
N ASN A 70 -7.38 5.08 1.81
CA ASN A 70 -7.29 3.89 2.64
C ASN A 70 -6.39 4.16 3.85
N GLY A 71 -6.88 5.03 4.74
CA GLY A 71 -6.15 5.47 5.91
C GLY A 71 -6.77 6.70 6.58
N PRO A 72 -6.06 7.28 7.56
CA PRO A 72 -4.79 6.81 8.11
C PRO A 72 -4.97 5.51 8.89
N ARG A 73 -3.91 4.70 8.97
CA ARG A 73 -3.86 3.41 9.66
C ARG A 73 -2.62 3.29 10.53
N TYR A 74 -2.61 2.27 11.37
CA TYR A 74 -1.47 1.90 12.19
C TYR A 74 -1.03 0.48 11.88
N TRP A 75 0.27 0.27 11.79
CA TRP A 75 0.84 -1.07 11.67
C TRP A 75 0.70 -1.86 12.97
N MET A 76 0.37 -3.14 12.84
CA MET A 76 0.35 -4.11 13.96
C MET A 76 1.57 -5.04 13.97
N LEU A 77 2.44 -4.92 12.95
CA LEU A 77 3.69 -5.67 12.84
C LEU A 77 4.81 -4.94 13.58
N ASP A 78 5.81 -5.67 14.07
CA ASP A 78 6.96 -5.12 14.79
C ASP A 78 8.13 -4.81 13.86
N GLY A 79 8.25 -5.52 12.75
CA GLY A 79 9.32 -5.31 11.79
C GLY A 79 9.02 -5.82 10.39
N LEU A 80 9.81 -5.34 9.43
CA LEU A 80 9.73 -5.68 8.01
C LEU A 80 11.03 -6.38 7.60
N GLY A 81 10.90 -7.40 6.76
CA GLY A 81 12.01 -8.05 6.06
C GLY A 81 12.01 -7.73 4.57
N THR A 82 12.66 -8.60 3.79
CA THR A 82 12.75 -8.45 2.33
C THR A 82 11.37 -8.41 1.69
N LYS A 83 11.17 -7.42 0.81
CA LYS A 83 10.01 -7.38 -0.08
C LYS A 83 10.27 -8.30 -1.27
N VAL A 84 9.39 -9.27 -1.47
CA VAL A 84 9.59 -10.34 -2.48
C VAL A 84 8.93 -9.96 -3.81
N ALA A 85 7.79 -9.28 -3.79
CA ALA A 85 7.15 -8.73 -4.98
C ALA A 85 7.47 -7.23 -5.10
N VAL A 86 8.60 -6.91 -5.72
CA VAL A 86 9.03 -5.51 -5.93
C VAL A 86 8.22 -4.89 -7.06
N VAL A 87 7.84 -3.62 -6.89
CA VAL A 87 7.25 -2.80 -7.94
C VAL A 87 8.14 -1.58 -8.14
N ASP A 88 8.15 -1.03 -9.33
CA ASP A 88 8.90 0.19 -9.63
C ASP A 88 8.38 1.36 -8.76
N PRO A 89 9.24 1.94 -7.89
CA PRO A 89 8.83 2.95 -6.92
C PRO A 89 8.67 4.31 -7.60
N VAL A 90 7.45 4.61 -8.02
CA VAL A 90 7.10 5.96 -8.52
C VAL A 90 6.81 6.84 -7.32
N MET A 91 7.64 7.86 -7.10
CA MET A 91 7.41 8.90 -6.11
C MET A 91 6.33 9.87 -6.61
N ARG A 92 5.42 10.26 -5.72
CA ARG A 92 4.35 11.22 -6.03
C ARG A 92 3.93 11.94 -4.76
N ALA A 93 3.65 13.24 -4.87
CA ALA A 93 3.00 14.01 -3.82
C ALA A 93 1.52 14.18 -4.15
N PHE A 94 0.64 13.93 -3.18
CA PHE A 94 -0.78 14.27 -3.29
C PHE A 94 -1.08 15.41 -2.32
N ASN A 95 -1.30 16.60 -2.88
CA ASN A 95 -1.48 17.82 -2.10
C ASN A 95 -0.41 18.04 -1.00
N GLY A 96 0.86 17.81 -1.34
CA GLY A 96 1.99 17.92 -0.41
C GLY A 96 2.25 16.67 0.45
N LEU A 97 1.39 15.65 0.41
CA LEU A 97 1.66 14.37 1.06
C LEU A 97 2.54 13.48 0.17
N ASP A 98 3.81 13.35 0.52
CA ASP A 98 4.74 12.48 -0.19
C ASP A 98 4.37 11.00 -0.04
N MET A 99 4.31 10.30 -1.17
CA MET A 99 4.00 8.88 -1.27
C MET A 99 4.89 8.22 -2.31
N ARG A 100 4.93 6.88 -2.28
CA ARG A 100 5.49 6.08 -3.39
C ARG A 100 4.57 4.94 -3.76
N ARG A 101 4.63 4.49 -5.01
CA ARG A 101 3.99 3.25 -5.43
C ARG A 101 4.62 2.06 -4.69
N ILE A 102 3.81 1.37 -3.89
CA ILE A 102 4.23 0.23 -3.06
C ILE A 102 3.64 -1.10 -3.55
N ALA A 103 2.57 -1.08 -4.34
CA ALA A 103 2.00 -2.30 -4.91
C ALA A 103 1.22 -2.00 -6.18
N VAL A 104 1.01 -3.05 -6.97
CA VAL A 104 0.04 -3.11 -8.06
C VAL A 104 -0.86 -4.31 -7.77
N VAL A 105 -2.17 -4.11 -7.79
CA VAL A 105 -3.15 -5.15 -7.43
C VAL A 105 -4.09 -5.37 -8.61
N HIS A 106 -4.14 -6.59 -9.13
CA HIS A 106 -5.12 -6.99 -10.13
C HIS A 106 -6.47 -7.22 -9.45
N LEU A 107 -7.47 -6.45 -9.87
CA LEU A 107 -8.84 -6.54 -9.37
C LEU A 107 -9.70 -7.46 -10.24
N GLY A 108 -9.27 -7.82 -11.46
CA GLY A 108 -10.10 -8.61 -12.38
C GLY A 108 -11.21 -7.74 -12.98
N ASP A 109 -12.34 -8.34 -13.36
CA ASP A 109 -13.36 -7.67 -14.18
C ASP A 109 -14.24 -6.65 -13.44
N ASP A 110 -14.33 -6.76 -12.12
CA ASP A 110 -15.15 -5.86 -11.29
C ASP A 110 -14.28 -5.20 -10.22
N PRO A 111 -14.05 -3.88 -10.23
CA PRO A 111 -13.21 -3.21 -9.25
C PRO A 111 -13.93 -2.91 -7.94
N VAL A 112 -15.23 -3.22 -7.81
CA VAL A 112 -16.04 -2.88 -6.64
C VAL A 112 -15.58 -3.66 -5.41
N ALA A 113 -15.40 -2.94 -4.29
CA ALA A 113 -15.05 -3.54 -3.02
C ALA A 113 -16.31 -4.13 -2.34
N VAL A 114 -16.53 -5.42 -2.51
CA VAL A 114 -17.62 -6.17 -1.86
C VAL A 114 -17.05 -7.03 -0.72
N PRO A 115 -17.70 -7.10 0.45
CA PRO A 115 -17.26 -7.97 1.55
C PRO A 115 -17.16 -9.44 1.14
N TYR A 116 -16.12 -10.12 1.62
CA TYR A 116 -15.90 -11.55 1.42
C TYR A 116 -15.80 -12.01 -0.05
N THR A 117 -15.43 -11.10 -0.96
CA THR A 117 -15.11 -11.45 -2.36
C THR A 117 -13.63 -11.79 -2.51
N GLU A 118 -13.35 -12.93 -3.14
CA GLU A 118 -11.98 -13.35 -3.43
C GLU A 118 -11.31 -12.41 -4.44
N ARG A 119 -10.05 -12.06 -4.18
CA ARG A 119 -9.20 -11.27 -5.07
C ARG A 119 -7.82 -11.91 -5.10
N HIS A 120 -7.21 -11.98 -6.28
CA HIS A 120 -5.85 -12.49 -6.43
C HIS A 120 -4.86 -11.34 -6.35
N VAL A 121 -3.99 -11.36 -5.34
CA VAL A 121 -2.98 -10.32 -5.14
C VAL A 121 -1.59 -10.96 -5.25
N ASN A 122 -0.80 -10.53 -6.23
CA ASN A 122 0.60 -10.90 -6.28
C ASN A 122 1.41 -10.04 -5.30
N ARG A 123 1.46 -10.47 -4.04
CA ARG A 123 2.19 -9.79 -2.96
C ARG A 123 3.07 -10.77 -2.21
N GLY A 124 4.32 -10.39 -2.01
CA GLY A 124 5.24 -11.08 -1.11
C GLY A 124 5.94 -10.10 -0.19
N ALA A 125 5.78 -10.29 1.12
CA ALA A 125 6.40 -9.48 2.16
C ALA A 125 6.70 -10.36 3.37
N VAL A 126 7.79 -10.06 4.07
CA VAL A 126 8.15 -10.69 5.35
C VAL A 126 7.81 -9.71 6.46
N PHE A 127 6.97 -10.15 7.41
CA PHE A 127 6.60 -9.38 8.60
C PHE A 127 7.05 -10.13 9.85
N PHE A 128 7.54 -9.37 10.82
CA PHE A 128 7.96 -9.88 12.12
C PHE A 128 6.96 -9.44 13.19
N PHE A 129 6.64 -10.37 14.10
CA PHE A 129 5.79 -10.14 15.25
C PHE A 129 6.53 -10.64 16.49
N ASP A 130 6.74 -9.75 17.46
CA ASP A 130 7.46 -10.04 18.69
C ASP A 130 6.49 -10.49 19.79
N ALA A 131 6.85 -11.58 20.46
CA ALA A 131 6.05 -12.11 21.56
C ALA A 131 6.07 -11.14 22.75
N GLY A 132 4.90 -10.81 23.30
CA GLY A 132 4.77 -9.96 24.48
C GLY A 132 4.89 -8.45 24.22
N SER A 133 5.03 -8.02 22.97
CA SER A 133 4.96 -6.60 22.61
C SER A 133 3.49 -6.14 22.57
N PRO A 134 3.08 -5.16 23.39
CA PRO A 134 1.72 -4.60 23.38
C PRO A 134 1.44 -3.86 22.07
#